data_AF-A0A087GIH7-F1
#
_entry.id   AF-A0A087GIH7-F1
#
_cell.length_a   1.000
_cell.length_b   1.000
_cell.length_c   1.000
_cell.angle_alpha   90.00
_cell.angle_beta   90.00
_cell.angle_gamma   90.00
#
_symmetry.space_group_name_H-M   'P 1'
#
loop_
_entity.id
_entity.type
_entity.pdbx_description
1 polymer ?
#
loop_
_entity_poly.entity_id
_entity_poly.type
_entity_poly.pdbx_seq_one_letter_code
_entity_poly.pdbx_strand_id
1 'polypeptide(L)'
;MATRIADSLFAFTGPQQCLPRVPKIASARVSPGVYAVRPIDLLLRGRSHQRRRCVVPVKRRIGCIKAVAVPVAPLSADSAEDREQLAESYGFKQIGEDLPDNVTLKDIMDTLPKEVFEIDDVKAWKSVLISVTSYTLGLFMIAKAPWYLLPLAWAWTGTAITGFFVIGHDCAHKSFSKNKLVEDIVGTLAFLPLVYPYEPWRFKHDRHHAKTNMLVHDTAWQPVPPEEFDSSPVLRKAIIFGYGPIRPWLSIAHWYI
;
A
#
# COMPACT_ATOMS: atom_id res chain seq x y z
N MET A 1 5.58 -13.11 3.49
CA MET A 1 4.79 -13.85 2.49
C MET A 1 4.85 -13.11 1.16
N ALA A 2 5.92 -13.31 0.39
CA ALA A 2 6.09 -12.68 -0.92
C ALA A 2 5.70 -13.70 -1.99
N THR A 3 4.45 -13.66 -2.45
CA THR A 3 4.12 -14.24 -3.75
C THR A 3 4.95 -13.50 -4.79
N ARG A 4 5.91 -14.20 -5.41
CA ARG A 4 6.62 -13.75 -6.62
C ARG A 4 5.56 -13.47 -7.69
N ILE A 5 5.13 -12.22 -7.81
CA ILE A 5 4.53 -11.74 -9.05
C ILE A 5 5.72 -11.53 -9.96
N ALA A 6 5.90 -12.47 -10.90
CA ALA A 6 6.88 -12.33 -11.96
C ALA A 6 6.59 -11.03 -12.71
N ASP A 7 7.56 -10.10 -12.71
CA ASP A 7 7.52 -8.93 -13.58
C ASP A 7 7.51 -9.40 -15.03
N SER A 8 6.31 -9.50 -15.58
CA SER A 8 6.06 -10.00 -16.94
C SER A 8 5.96 -8.80 -17.86
N LEU A 9 7.06 -8.42 -18.51
CA LEU A 9 7.02 -7.46 -19.62
C LEU A 9 6.47 -8.18 -20.86
N PHE A 10 5.27 -7.81 -21.29
CA PHE A 10 4.69 -8.30 -22.55
C PHE A 10 5.32 -7.58 -23.73
N ALA A 11 6.30 -8.21 -24.38
CA ALA A 11 6.77 -7.78 -25.69
C ALA A 11 5.85 -8.34 -26.79
N PHE A 12 5.05 -7.47 -27.41
CA PHE A 12 4.25 -7.83 -28.58
C PHE A 12 5.08 -7.64 -29.86
N THR A 13 5.61 -8.73 -30.43
CA THR A 13 6.19 -8.71 -31.78
C THR A 13 5.11 -9.07 -32.79
N GLY A 14 4.53 -8.05 -33.42
CA GLY A 14 3.67 -8.22 -34.60
C GLY A 14 4.49 -8.28 -35.89
N PRO A 15 4.02 -8.96 -36.95
CA PRO A 15 4.68 -8.94 -38.26
C PRO A 15 4.69 -7.51 -38.82
N GLN A 16 5.89 -7.04 -39.19
CA GLN A 16 6.09 -5.75 -39.83
C GLN A 16 5.25 -5.66 -41.11
N GLN A 17 4.24 -4.79 -41.12
CA GLN A 17 3.67 -4.30 -42.38
C GLN A 17 4.58 -3.20 -42.92
N CYS A 18 5.12 -3.46 -44.11
CA CYS A 18 5.99 -2.57 -44.85
C CYS A 18 5.30 -1.23 -45.12
N LEU A 19 5.78 -0.15 -44.50
CA LEU A 19 5.38 1.22 -44.85
C LEU A 19 6.33 1.77 -45.95
N PRO A 20 5.81 2.58 -46.89
CA PRO A 20 6.59 3.05 -48.04
C PRO A 20 7.70 4.03 -47.64
N ARG A 21 8.83 3.87 -48.34
CA ARG A 21 10.11 4.56 -48.20
C ARG A 21 10.05 6.02 -48.71
N VAL A 22 10.43 6.99 -47.88
CA VAL A 22 10.71 8.41 -48.26
C VAL A 22 11.89 8.92 -47.38
N PRO A 23 12.80 9.79 -47.87
CA PRO A 23 14.24 9.63 -47.67
C PRO A 23 14.85 10.28 -46.41
N LYS A 24 16.09 9.85 -46.10
CA LYS A 24 16.96 10.27 -45.01
C LYS A 24 17.19 11.79 -45.00
N ILE A 25 16.97 12.42 -43.84
CA ILE A 25 17.59 13.70 -43.45
C ILE A 25 18.21 13.53 -42.05
N ALA A 26 19.33 14.21 -41.85
CA ALA A 26 20.37 14.01 -40.86
C ALA A 26 19.95 14.19 -39.38
N SER A 27 20.85 13.70 -38.53
CA SER A 27 20.87 13.75 -37.07
C SER A 27 20.70 15.15 -36.47
N ALA A 28 19.84 15.27 -35.46
CA ALA A 28 19.99 16.25 -34.38
C ALA A 28 19.45 15.68 -33.06
N ARG A 29 20.27 15.82 -32.02
CA ARG A 29 20.08 15.37 -30.64
C ARG A 29 19.37 16.49 -29.86
N VAL A 30 18.16 16.28 -29.30
CA VAL A 30 17.57 17.10 -28.22
C VAL A 30 16.61 16.26 -27.35
N SER A 31 16.65 16.50 -26.04
CA SER A 31 16.05 15.84 -24.85
C SER A 31 14.54 15.53 -24.85
N PRO A 32 14.06 14.54 -24.06
CA PRO A 32 12.64 14.33 -23.82
C PRO A 32 12.13 15.14 -22.62
N GLY A 33 11.10 15.96 -22.86
CA GLY A 33 10.30 16.62 -21.84
C GLY A 33 8.80 16.32 -22.03
N VAL A 34 8.07 16.48 -20.92
CA VAL A 34 6.65 16.85 -20.81
C VAL A 34 5.60 15.87 -21.36
N TYR A 35 4.82 15.29 -20.44
CA TYR A 35 3.60 14.55 -20.75
C TYR A 35 2.45 15.52 -21.01
N ALA A 36 1.86 15.46 -22.20
CA ALA A 36 0.59 16.12 -22.53
C ALA A 36 -0.56 15.11 -22.38
N VAL A 37 -1.45 15.34 -21.41
CA VAL A 37 -2.72 14.62 -21.28
C VAL A 37 -3.73 15.24 -22.24
N ARG A 38 -4.31 14.44 -23.14
CA ARG A 38 -5.42 14.91 -24.00
C ARG A 38 -6.76 14.77 -23.27
N PRO A 39 -7.61 15.81 -23.24
CA PRO A 39 -9.00 15.67 -22.85
C PRO A 39 -9.80 15.15 -24.06
N ILE A 40 -10.78 14.28 -23.84
CA ILE A 40 -11.84 14.04 -24.83
C ILE A 40 -13.14 14.57 -24.25
N ASP A 41 -13.65 15.60 -24.94
CA ASP A 41 -14.81 16.40 -24.61
C ASP A 41 -16.12 15.62 -24.56
N LEU A 42 -16.88 15.93 -23.50
CA LEU A 42 -18.33 15.95 -23.46
C LEU A 42 -18.83 17.14 -24.29
N LEU A 43 -19.74 16.95 -25.25
CA LEU A 43 -20.79 17.94 -25.60
C LEU A 43 -21.91 17.34 -26.49
N LEU A 44 -23.05 17.08 -25.85
CA LEU A 44 -24.46 17.41 -26.18
C LEU A 44 -25.01 17.47 -27.65
N ARG A 45 -26.17 16.77 -27.79
CA ARG A 45 -27.47 17.17 -28.41
C ARG A 45 -27.76 16.90 -29.92
N GLY A 46 -28.48 15.79 -30.14
CA GLY A 46 -29.74 15.61 -30.91
C GLY A 46 -29.99 16.27 -32.29
N ARG A 47 -30.19 15.42 -33.32
CA ARG A 47 -31.42 15.38 -34.16
C ARG A 47 -31.40 14.16 -35.11
N SER A 48 -32.58 13.57 -35.27
CA SER A 48 -32.88 12.43 -36.14
C SER A 48 -32.61 12.72 -37.61
N HIS A 49 -31.90 11.83 -38.30
CA HIS A 49 -32.18 11.55 -39.72
C HIS A 49 -31.73 10.14 -40.09
N GLN A 50 -32.70 9.39 -40.60
CA GLN A 50 -32.62 8.03 -41.09
C GLN A 50 -31.70 7.95 -42.31
N ARG A 51 -30.55 7.26 -42.18
CA ARG A 51 -29.75 6.79 -43.32
C ARG A 51 -29.32 5.35 -43.09
N ARG A 52 -29.86 4.45 -43.92
CA ARG A 52 -29.45 3.05 -44.05
C ARG A 52 -27.93 3.00 -44.30
N ARG A 53 -27.17 2.31 -43.44
CA ARG A 53 -25.79 1.91 -43.74
C ARG A 53 -25.73 0.40 -43.87
N CYS A 54 -25.31 -0.02 -45.05
CA CYS A 54 -24.99 -1.40 -45.39
C CYS A 54 -23.87 -1.90 -44.46
N VAL A 55 -24.13 -2.95 -43.69
CA VAL A 55 -23.13 -3.58 -42.80
C VAL A 55 -22.46 -4.68 -43.61
N VAL A 56 -21.22 -4.46 -44.03
CA VAL A 56 -20.36 -5.52 -44.58
C VAL A 56 -19.75 -6.27 -43.39
N PRO A 57 -19.91 -7.61 -43.27
CA PRO A 57 -19.33 -8.34 -42.17
C PRO A 57 -17.83 -8.58 -42.46
N VAL A 58 -16.95 -7.81 -41.82
CA VAL A 58 -15.52 -8.12 -41.80
C VAL A 58 -15.30 -9.22 -40.77
N LYS A 59 -15.07 -10.46 -41.25
CA LYS A 59 -14.60 -11.57 -40.41
C LYS A 59 -13.22 -11.22 -39.83
N ARG A 60 -13.17 -10.76 -38.57
CA ARG A 60 -11.93 -10.72 -37.79
C ARG A 60 -11.51 -12.15 -37.48
N ARG A 61 -10.42 -12.62 -38.10
CA ARG A 61 -9.72 -13.82 -37.62
C ARG A 61 -9.12 -13.50 -36.26
N ILE A 62 -9.61 -14.14 -35.21
CA ILE A 62 -8.98 -14.12 -33.88
C ILE A 62 -7.78 -15.05 -33.97
N GLY A 63 -6.59 -14.50 -34.17
CA GLY A 63 -5.35 -15.24 -34.00
C GLY A 63 -5.15 -15.55 -32.53
N CYS A 64 -4.89 -16.82 -32.19
CA CYS A 64 -4.46 -17.21 -30.85
C CYS A 64 -3.09 -16.58 -30.58
N ILE A 65 -3.03 -15.57 -29.72
CA ILE A 65 -1.78 -14.99 -29.24
C ILE A 65 -1.23 -15.94 -28.19
N LYS A 66 -0.22 -16.74 -28.55
CA LYS A 66 0.55 -17.48 -27.57
C LYS A 66 1.47 -16.51 -26.84
N ALA A 67 1.17 -16.23 -25.58
CA ALA A 67 2.11 -15.59 -24.67
C ALA A 67 3.26 -16.59 -24.42
N VAL A 68 4.45 -16.26 -24.91
CA VAL A 68 5.68 -16.97 -24.57
C VAL A 68 6.31 -16.19 -23.43
N ALA A 69 6.28 -16.75 -22.22
CA ALA A 69 7.09 -16.25 -21.13
C ALA A 69 8.55 -16.52 -21.48
N VAL A 70 9.26 -15.50 -21.96
CA VAL A 70 10.72 -15.58 -22.09
C VAL A 70 11.27 -15.58 -20.67
N PRO A 71 12.06 -16.59 -20.26
CA PRO A 71 12.74 -16.54 -18.98
C PRO A 71 13.65 -15.31 -19.00
N VAL A 72 13.31 -14.31 -18.21
CA VAL A 72 14.26 -13.25 -17.88
C VAL A 72 15.32 -13.96 -17.06
N ALA A 73 16.53 -14.11 -17.61
CA ALA A 73 17.68 -14.54 -16.83
C ALA A 73 17.71 -13.68 -15.56
N PRO A 74 17.82 -14.26 -14.35
CA PRO A 74 17.87 -13.46 -13.14
C PRO A 74 18.94 -12.41 -13.34
N LEU A 75 18.54 -11.13 -13.21
CA LEU A 75 19.49 -10.03 -13.17
C LEU A 75 20.59 -10.45 -12.20
N SER A 76 21.85 -10.26 -12.60
CA SER A 76 23.04 -10.55 -11.80
C SER A 76 23.15 -9.72 -10.51
N ALA A 77 22.03 -9.16 -10.04
CA ALA A 77 21.87 -8.23 -8.93
C ALA A 77 21.30 -8.92 -7.67
N ASP A 78 21.42 -10.24 -7.58
CA ASP A 78 20.94 -11.05 -6.44
C ASP A 78 22.02 -12.07 -5.99
N SER A 79 23.29 -11.77 -6.25
CA SER A 79 24.38 -12.56 -5.67
C SER A 79 24.45 -12.32 -4.17
N ALA A 80 24.95 -13.29 -3.40
CA ALA A 80 25.13 -13.14 -1.96
C ALA A 80 26.05 -11.94 -1.62
N GLU A 81 27.08 -11.72 -2.45
CA GLU A 81 28.02 -10.61 -2.35
C GLU A 81 27.32 -9.25 -2.53
N ASP A 82 26.41 -9.13 -3.50
CA ASP A 82 25.64 -7.90 -3.71
C ASP A 82 24.72 -7.61 -2.51
N ARG A 83 24.11 -8.66 -1.93
CA ARG A 83 23.24 -8.53 -0.75
C ARG A 83 24.04 -8.09 0.48
N GLU A 84 25.26 -8.59 0.66
CA GLU A 84 26.19 -8.15 1.71
C GLU A 84 26.60 -6.69 1.55
N GLN A 85 27.03 -6.29 0.36
CA GLN A 85 27.39 -4.89 0.09
C GLN A 85 26.21 -3.95 0.32
N LEU A 86 25.01 -4.34 -0.14
CA LEU A 86 23.80 -3.57 0.09
C LEU A 86 23.51 -3.47 1.60
N ALA A 87 23.55 -4.58 2.34
CA ALA A 87 23.32 -4.59 3.78
C ALA A 87 24.27 -3.64 4.53
N GLU A 88 25.57 -3.69 4.21
CA GLU A 88 26.58 -2.81 4.79
C GLU A 88 26.31 -1.33 4.47
N SER A 89 25.98 -1.01 3.21
CA SER A 89 25.68 0.37 2.79
C SER A 89 24.49 0.99 3.53
N TYR A 90 23.49 0.18 3.91
CA TYR A 90 22.35 0.61 4.72
C TYR A 90 22.61 0.52 6.23
N GLY A 91 23.78 0.05 6.67
CA GLY A 91 24.15 -0.11 8.08
C GLY A 91 23.54 -1.32 8.78
N PHE A 92 23.07 -2.33 8.03
CA PHE A 92 22.61 -3.59 8.61
C PHE A 92 23.79 -4.46 9.05
N LYS A 93 23.67 -5.09 10.22
CA LYS A 93 24.74 -5.95 10.79
C LYS A 93 24.56 -7.44 10.49
N GLN A 94 23.37 -7.83 10.06
CA GLN A 94 23.00 -9.23 9.86
C GLN A 94 22.01 -9.33 8.69
N ILE A 95 22.24 -10.33 7.85
CA ILE A 95 21.29 -10.77 6.83
C ILE A 95 20.57 -12.01 7.39
N GLY A 96 19.24 -12.02 7.28
CA GLY A 96 18.45 -13.19 7.68
C GLY A 96 18.73 -14.37 6.76
N GLU A 97 18.76 -15.57 7.33
CA GLU A 97 18.86 -16.81 6.55
C GLU A 97 17.62 -16.98 5.66
N ASP A 98 17.83 -17.51 4.46
CA ASP A 98 16.72 -17.85 3.58
C ASP A 98 15.90 -19.00 4.22
N LEU A 99 14.58 -18.96 4.00
CA LEU A 99 13.71 -20.02 4.52
C LEU A 99 14.05 -21.36 3.86
N PRO A 100 14.01 -22.48 4.60
CA PRO A 100 14.19 -23.80 4.02
C PRO A 100 13.15 -24.08 2.93
N ASP A 101 13.58 -24.66 1.80
CA ASP A 101 12.70 -24.92 0.64
C ASP A 101 11.49 -25.84 0.96
N ASN A 102 11.59 -26.59 2.06
CA ASN A 102 10.54 -27.50 2.52
C ASN A 102 9.46 -26.82 3.38
N VAL A 103 9.60 -25.54 3.73
CA VAL A 103 8.62 -24.80 4.52
C VAL A 103 7.72 -24.00 3.61
N THR A 104 6.45 -24.38 3.54
CA THR A 104 5.43 -23.64 2.81
C THR A 104 4.65 -22.73 3.75
N LEU A 105 4.03 -21.71 3.17
CA LEU A 105 3.09 -20.86 3.91
C LEU A 105 1.96 -21.68 4.56
N LYS A 106 1.52 -22.74 3.89
CA LYS A 106 0.45 -23.60 4.39
C LYS A 106 0.87 -24.26 5.70
N ASP A 107 2.11 -24.74 5.80
CA ASP A 107 2.63 -25.35 7.01
C ASP A 107 2.59 -24.37 8.18
N ILE A 108 2.90 -23.08 7.93
CA ILE A 108 2.79 -22.01 8.93
C ILE A 108 1.32 -21.77 9.31
N MET A 109 0.42 -21.67 8.34
CA MET A 109 -1.01 -21.47 8.59
C MET A 109 -1.63 -22.62 9.39
N ASP A 110 -1.21 -23.85 9.11
CA ASP A 110 -1.68 -25.07 9.78
C ASP A 110 -1.20 -25.14 11.25
N THR A 111 -0.18 -24.36 11.63
CA THR A 111 0.24 -24.22 13.05
C THR A 111 -0.68 -23.32 13.86
N LEU A 112 -1.52 -22.50 13.21
CA LEU A 112 -2.38 -21.54 13.90
C LEU A 112 -3.74 -22.18 14.27
N PRO A 113 -4.30 -21.84 15.45
CA PRO A 113 -5.64 -22.30 15.84
C PRO A 113 -6.70 -21.83 14.85
N LYS A 114 -7.73 -22.66 14.57
CA LYS A 114 -8.76 -22.31 13.56
C LYS A 114 -9.56 -21.08 13.95
N GLU A 115 -9.69 -20.84 15.24
CA GLU A 115 -10.44 -19.74 15.83
C GLU A 115 -9.88 -18.37 15.41
N VAL A 116 -8.58 -18.27 15.06
CA VAL A 116 -7.99 -16.99 14.62
C VAL A 116 -8.42 -16.57 13.21
N PHE A 117 -9.02 -17.50 12.44
CA PHE A 117 -9.53 -17.24 11.10
C PHE A 117 -11.05 -16.98 11.10
N GLU A 118 -11.72 -17.12 12.24
CA GLU A 118 -13.15 -16.87 12.37
C GLU A 118 -13.42 -15.44 12.83
N ILE A 119 -14.39 -14.79 12.17
CA ILE A 119 -14.84 -13.44 12.55
C ILE A 119 -15.88 -13.58 13.67
N ASP A 120 -15.60 -12.93 14.79
CA ASP A 120 -16.51 -12.80 15.93
C ASP A 120 -17.18 -11.41 15.91
N ASP A 121 -18.43 -11.38 15.45
CA ASP A 121 -19.23 -10.14 15.36
C ASP A 121 -19.43 -9.49 16.73
N VAL A 122 -19.56 -10.26 17.81
CA VAL A 122 -19.78 -9.70 19.16
C VAL A 122 -18.53 -8.96 19.62
N LYS A 123 -17.35 -9.56 19.41
CA LYS A 123 -16.07 -8.91 19.72
C LYS A 123 -15.85 -7.66 18.86
N ALA A 124 -16.17 -7.73 17.57
CA ALA A 124 -16.06 -6.61 16.64
C ALA A 124 -16.96 -5.43 17.04
N TRP A 125 -18.25 -5.66 17.28
CA TRP A 125 -19.16 -4.57 17.68
C TRP A 125 -18.91 -4.07 19.11
N LYS A 126 -18.40 -4.91 20.00
CA LYS A 126 -17.93 -4.48 21.33
C LYS A 126 -16.77 -3.49 21.23
N SER A 127 -15.82 -3.67 20.30
CA SER A 127 -14.72 -2.72 20.13
C SER A 127 -15.21 -1.36 19.61
N VAL A 128 -16.23 -1.35 18.74
CA VAL A 128 -16.92 -0.12 18.32
C VAL A 128 -17.57 0.59 19.49
N LEU A 129 -18.34 -0.13 20.31
CA LEU A 129 -18.99 0.44 21.49
C LEU A 129 -17.97 1.05 22.47
N ILE A 130 -16.87 0.33 22.75
CA ILE A 130 -15.80 0.82 23.62
C ILE A 130 -15.16 2.08 23.05
N SER A 131 -14.82 2.10 21.75
CA SER A 131 -14.21 3.27 21.11
C SER A 131 -15.12 4.49 21.13
N VAL A 132 -16.41 4.33 20.79
CA VAL A 132 -17.40 5.42 20.78
C VAL A 132 -17.64 5.98 22.17
N THR A 133 -17.83 5.11 23.16
CA THR A 133 -18.07 5.53 24.56
C THR A 133 -16.83 6.21 25.15
N SER A 134 -15.64 5.65 24.91
CA SER A 134 -14.37 6.22 25.41
C SER A 134 -14.07 7.58 24.78
N TYR A 135 -14.35 7.75 23.48
CA TYR A 135 -14.17 9.02 22.80
C TYR A 135 -15.18 10.07 23.25
N THR A 136 -16.45 9.70 23.42
CA THR A 136 -17.49 10.59 23.96
C THR A 136 -17.11 11.06 25.37
N LEU A 137 -16.62 10.14 26.22
CA LEU A 137 -16.09 10.49 27.54
C LEU A 137 -14.88 11.42 27.44
N GLY A 138 -13.94 11.16 26.53
CA GLY A 138 -12.79 12.03 26.28
C GLY A 138 -13.18 13.46 25.89
N LEU A 139 -14.12 13.61 24.95
CA LEU A 139 -14.67 14.91 24.57
C LEU A 139 -15.36 15.61 25.75
N PHE A 140 -16.12 14.86 26.56
CA PHE A 140 -16.73 15.40 27.77
C PHE A 140 -15.68 15.88 28.78
N MET A 141 -14.62 15.10 29.01
CA MET A 141 -13.51 15.50 29.88
C MET A 141 -12.84 16.76 29.37
N ILE A 142 -12.53 16.87 28.07
CA ILE A 142 -11.94 18.08 27.49
C ILE A 142 -12.85 19.29 27.69
N ALA A 143 -14.17 19.13 27.52
CA ALA A 143 -15.12 20.23 27.62
C ALA A 143 -15.39 20.71 29.06
N LYS A 144 -15.19 19.85 30.07
CA LYS A 144 -15.61 20.11 31.47
C LYS A 144 -14.48 20.15 32.47
N ALA A 145 -13.34 19.54 32.17
CA ALA A 145 -12.23 19.45 33.11
C ALA A 145 -11.54 20.82 33.30
N PRO A 146 -11.06 21.13 34.51
CA PRO A 146 -10.19 22.27 34.73
C PRO A 146 -8.88 22.11 33.93
N TRP A 147 -8.24 23.24 33.61
CA TRP A 147 -7.10 23.29 32.70
C TRP A 147 -5.96 22.32 33.05
N TYR A 148 -5.72 22.07 34.34
CA TYR A 148 -4.65 21.19 34.82
C TYR A 148 -4.93 19.69 34.61
N LEU A 149 -6.17 19.29 34.32
CA LEU A 149 -6.54 17.91 33.95
C LEU A 149 -6.61 17.71 32.43
N LEU A 150 -6.49 18.78 31.64
CA LEU A 150 -6.53 18.68 30.18
C LEU A 150 -5.46 17.75 29.59
N PRO A 151 -4.21 17.70 30.09
CA PRO A 151 -3.22 16.74 29.56
C PRO A 151 -3.68 15.28 29.68
N LEU A 152 -4.34 14.92 30.78
CA LEU A 152 -4.91 13.59 30.98
C LEU A 152 -6.09 13.35 30.03
N ALA A 153 -6.97 14.35 29.88
CA ALA A 153 -8.09 14.28 28.95
C ALA A 153 -7.64 14.15 27.50
N TRP A 154 -6.55 14.81 27.10
CA TRP A 154 -5.94 14.69 25.78
C TRP A 154 -5.33 13.31 25.57
N ALA A 155 -4.59 12.78 26.55
CA ALA A 155 -4.01 11.43 26.48
C ALA A 155 -5.13 10.38 26.33
N TRP A 156 -6.18 10.46 27.14
CA TRP A 156 -7.34 9.58 27.05
C TRP A 156 -8.02 9.68 25.68
N THR A 157 -8.33 10.90 25.23
CA THR A 157 -9.02 11.12 23.96
C THR A 157 -8.17 10.66 22.78
N GLY A 158 -6.86 10.90 22.80
CA GLY A 158 -5.91 10.41 21.81
C GLY A 158 -5.94 8.88 21.70
N THR A 159 -5.87 8.18 22.84
CA THR A 159 -6.01 6.72 22.90
C THR A 159 -7.36 6.24 22.36
N ALA A 160 -8.45 6.92 22.70
CA ALA A 160 -9.77 6.57 22.18
C ALA A 160 -9.85 6.73 20.65
N ILE A 161 -9.23 7.77 20.07
CA ILE A 161 -9.11 7.97 18.62
C ILE A 161 -8.26 6.85 17.98
N THR A 162 -7.22 6.36 18.66
CA THR A 162 -6.47 5.18 18.20
C THR A 162 -7.36 3.93 18.12
N GLY A 163 -8.33 3.76 19.03
CA GLY A 163 -9.32 2.67 18.93
C GLY A 163 -10.10 2.69 17.62
N PHE A 164 -10.49 3.88 17.15
CA PHE A 164 -11.12 4.05 15.84
C PHE A 164 -10.18 3.71 14.67
N PHE A 165 -8.90 4.07 14.77
CA PHE A 165 -7.90 3.65 13.77
C PHE A 165 -7.83 2.13 13.64
N VAL A 166 -7.79 1.42 14.78
CA VAL A 166 -7.74 -0.06 14.82
C VAL A 166 -8.99 -0.67 14.17
N ILE A 167 -10.17 -0.16 14.48
CA ILE A 167 -11.42 -0.64 13.85
C ILE A 167 -11.38 -0.47 12.33
N GLY A 168 -11.02 0.71 11.84
CA GLY A 168 -10.95 0.92 10.40
C GLY A 168 -9.80 0.14 9.75
N HIS A 169 -8.70 -0.07 10.46
CA HIS A 169 -7.61 -0.95 10.03
C HIS A 169 -8.08 -2.38 9.82
N ASP A 170 -8.85 -2.94 10.74
CA ASP A 170 -9.41 -4.29 10.62
C ASP A 170 -10.42 -4.37 9.47
N CYS A 171 -11.21 -3.30 9.27
CA CYS A 171 -12.09 -3.19 8.10
C CYS A 171 -11.32 -3.16 6.77
N ALA A 172 -10.13 -2.54 6.75
CA ALA A 172 -9.27 -2.51 5.56
C ALA A 172 -8.74 -3.91 5.21
N HIS A 173 -8.42 -4.71 6.23
CA HIS A 173 -8.03 -6.12 6.07
C HIS A 173 -9.17 -7.08 5.80
N LYS A 174 -10.43 -6.60 5.80
CA LYS A 174 -11.63 -7.42 5.63
C LYS A 174 -11.78 -8.48 6.71
N SER A 175 -11.41 -8.13 7.95
CA SER A 175 -11.46 -9.02 9.12
C SER A 175 -12.47 -8.58 10.18
N PHE A 176 -13.23 -7.51 9.96
CA PHE A 176 -14.21 -7.01 10.93
C PHE A 176 -15.61 -7.58 10.68
N SER A 177 -16.00 -7.85 9.43
CA SER A 177 -17.28 -8.45 9.07
C SER A 177 -17.20 -9.28 7.78
N LYS A 178 -18.03 -10.32 7.69
CA LYS A 178 -18.17 -11.12 6.45
C LYS A 178 -18.76 -10.32 5.28
N ASN A 179 -19.44 -9.19 5.56
CA ASN A 179 -20.06 -8.36 4.53
C ASN A 179 -19.14 -7.21 4.12
N LYS A 180 -18.65 -7.25 2.87
CA LYS A 180 -17.75 -6.23 2.31
C LYS A 180 -18.31 -4.81 2.35
N LEU A 181 -19.63 -4.64 2.20
CA LEU A 181 -20.25 -3.32 2.28
C LEU A 181 -20.21 -2.78 3.71
N VAL A 182 -20.40 -3.64 4.71
CA VAL A 182 -20.26 -3.26 6.12
C VAL A 182 -18.82 -2.85 6.41
N GLU A 183 -17.84 -3.59 5.88
CA GLU A 183 -16.42 -3.23 6.01
C GLU A 183 -16.13 -1.82 5.47
N ASP A 184 -16.59 -1.51 4.26
CA ASP A 184 -16.31 -0.22 3.63
C ASP A 184 -17.00 0.94 4.37
N ILE A 185 -18.24 0.73 4.83
CA ILE A 185 -19.00 1.73 5.59
C ILE A 185 -18.38 1.96 6.97
N VAL A 186 -18.17 0.89 7.74
CA VAL A 186 -17.63 0.97 9.10
C VAL A 186 -16.20 1.52 9.08
N GLY A 187 -15.36 1.06 8.15
CA GLY A 187 -14.01 1.59 7.98
C GLY A 187 -13.99 3.08 7.66
N THR A 188 -14.86 3.52 6.74
CA THR A 188 -15.00 4.95 6.40
C THR A 188 -15.45 5.77 7.61
N LEU A 189 -16.48 5.33 8.33
CA LEU A 189 -17.00 6.03 9.50
C LEU A 189 -15.99 6.07 10.65
N ALA A 190 -15.28 4.97 10.88
CA ALA A 190 -14.25 4.90 11.92
C ALA A 190 -13.10 5.85 11.65
N PHE A 191 -12.80 6.17 10.39
CA PHE A 191 -11.73 7.10 10.03
C PHE A 191 -12.15 8.58 10.08
N LEU A 192 -13.45 8.90 10.22
CA LEU A 192 -13.92 10.29 10.28
C LEU A 192 -13.36 11.08 11.48
N PRO A 193 -13.36 10.56 12.73
CA PRO A 193 -12.80 11.29 13.87
C PRO A 193 -11.29 11.53 13.76
N LEU A 194 -10.58 10.76 12.94
CA LEU A 194 -9.15 10.91 12.69
C LEU A 194 -8.86 12.02 11.67
N VAL A 195 -9.90 12.53 10.99
CA VAL A 195 -9.77 13.48 9.86
C VAL A 195 -8.81 12.93 8.81
N TYR A 196 -8.92 11.63 8.55
CA TYR A 196 -7.99 10.91 7.68
C TYR A 196 -8.77 10.06 6.67
N PRO A 197 -8.47 10.15 5.35
CA PRO A 197 -9.31 9.51 4.35
C PRO A 197 -9.07 8.00 4.31
N TYR A 198 -10.11 7.23 4.60
CA TYR A 198 -10.06 5.76 4.71
C TYR A 198 -9.56 5.07 3.45
N GLU A 199 -10.17 5.32 2.30
CA GLU A 199 -9.84 4.61 1.06
C GLU A 199 -8.38 4.82 0.60
N PRO A 200 -7.86 6.05 0.49
CA PRO A 200 -6.43 6.27 0.20
C PRO A 200 -5.50 5.59 1.20
N TRP A 201 -5.86 5.60 2.49
CA TRP A 201 -5.08 4.89 3.49
C TRP A 201 -5.11 3.39 3.27
N ARG A 202 -6.28 2.79 3.04
CA ARG A 202 -6.43 1.36 2.75
C ARG A 202 -5.56 0.93 1.57
N PHE A 203 -5.59 1.65 0.45
CA PHE A 203 -4.73 1.33 -0.71
C PHE A 203 -3.23 1.37 -0.38
N LYS A 204 -2.79 2.40 0.35
CA LYS A 204 -1.39 2.53 0.77
C LYS A 204 -1.02 1.40 1.74
N HIS A 205 -1.92 1.08 2.66
CA HIS A 205 -1.75 0.06 3.69
C HIS A 205 -1.67 -1.34 3.09
N ASP A 206 -2.53 -1.67 2.13
CA ASP A 206 -2.47 -2.92 1.36
C ASP A 206 -1.10 -3.07 0.66
N ARG A 207 -0.58 -1.97 0.09
CA ARG A 207 0.76 -1.96 -0.52
C ARG A 207 1.87 -2.17 0.51
N HIS A 208 1.77 -1.55 1.68
CA HIS A 208 2.69 -1.78 2.79
C HIS A 208 2.69 -3.25 3.20
N HIS A 209 1.54 -3.88 3.42
CA HIS A 209 1.46 -5.31 3.80
C HIS A 209 1.99 -6.26 2.71
N ALA A 210 1.75 -5.94 1.43
CA ALA A 210 2.28 -6.73 0.33
C ALA A 210 3.82 -6.61 0.17
N LYS A 211 4.42 -5.53 0.66
CA LYS A 211 5.84 -5.17 0.48
C LYS A 211 6.54 -4.82 1.80
N THR A 212 6.06 -5.36 2.91
CA THR A 212 6.55 -4.98 4.24
C THR A 212 8.04 -5.25 4.34
N ASN A 213 8.79 -4.25 4.83
CA ASN A 213 10.25 -4.31 4.97
C ASN A 213 11.02 -4.52 3.65
N MET A 214 10.38 -4.37 2.49
CA MET A 214 11.08 -4.31 1.22
C MET A 214 11.56 -2.87 0.99
N LEU A 215 12.89 -2.68 0.92
CA LEU A 215 13.50 -1.40 0.61
C LEU A 215 12.87 -0.80 -0.66
N VAL A 216 12.67 0.52 -0.67
CA VAL A 216 12.01 1.31 -1.73
C VAL A 216 10.52 0.99 -1.97
N HIS A 217 10.07 -0.25 -1.80
CA HIS A 217 8.70 -0.68 -2.10
C HIS A 217 7.73 -0.54 -0.94
N ASP A 218 8.22 -0.65 0.29
CA ASP A 218 7.45 -0.36 1.49
C ASP A 218 7.12 1.15 1.54
N THR A 219 5.83 1.46 1.68
CA THR A 219 5.31 2.83 1.72
C THR A 219 5.20 3.41 3.15
N ALA A 220 5.43 2.58 4.18
CA ALA A 220 5.28 2.98 5.58
C ALA A 220 6.60 3.47 6.17
N TRP A 221 7.72 2.81 5.87
CA TRP A 221 9.00 3.11 6.49
C TRP A 221 10.20 2.75 5.60
N GLN A 222 11.26 3.54 5.69
CA GLN A 222 12.56 3.32 5.06
C GLN A 222 13.65 3.59 6.12
N PRO A 223 14.73 2.78 6.17
CA PRO A 223 15.86 3.10 7.02
C PRO A 223 16.55 4.38 6.54
N VAL A 224 17.04 5.17 7.49
CA VAL A 224 17.89 6.34 7.17
C VAL A 224 19.34 5.84 7.02
N PRO A 225 20.00 6.05 5.87
CA PRO A 225 21.39 5.64 5.67
C PRO A 225 22.36 6.31 6.66
N PRO A 226 23.47 5.65 7.03
CA PRO A 226 24.45 6.21 7.96
C PRO A 226 25.00 7.59 7.54
N GLU A 227 25.34 7.74 6.26
CA GLU A 227 25.86 9.00 5.70
C GLU A 227 24.86 10.15 5.83
N GLU A 228 23.58 9.87 5.58
CA GLU A 228 22.50 10.84 5.72
C GLU A 228 22.28 11.19 7.20
N PHE A 229 22.34 10.20 8.07
CA PHE A 229 22.24 10.42 9.51
C PHE A 229 23.38 11.31 10.00
N ASP A 230 24.63 11.00 9.66
CA ASP A 230 25.81 11.71 10.17
C ASP A 230 25.92 13.14 9.67
N SER A 231 25.54 13.39 8.41
CA SER A 231 25.50 14.73 7.81
C SER A 231 24.31 15.57 8.29
N SER A 232 23.33 14.98 8.97
CA SER A 232 22.13 15.69 9.41
C SER A 232 22.38 16.62 10.60
N PRO A 233 21.70 17.78 10.67
CA PRO A 233 21.72 18.66 11.84
C PRO A 233 21.26 17.96 13.12
N VAL A 234 21.70 18.45 14.28
CA VAL A 234 21.38 17.87 15.61
C VAL A 234 19.88 17.69 15.82
N LEU A 235 19.05 18.67 15.42
CA LEU A 235 17.59 18.55 15.54
C LEU A 235 17.03 17.39 14.71
N ARG A 236 17.54 17.18 13.49
CA ARG A 236 17.11 16.08 12.62
C ARG A 236 17.56 14.73 13.19
N LYS A 237 18.79 14.64 13.71
CA LYS A 237 19.27 13.46 14.44
C LYS A 237 18.37 13.12 15.63
N ALA A 238 17.99 14.12 16.42
CA ALA A 238 17.08 13.94 17.55
C ALA A 238 15.68 13.44 17.10
N ILE A 239 15.14 13.97 15.99
CA ILE A 239 13.89 13.49 15.41
C ILE A 239 14.02 12.03 14.95
N ILE A 240 15.09 11.68 14.24
CA ILE A 240 15.32 10.30 13.78
C ILE A 240 15.42 9.33 14.97
N PHE A 241 16.14 9.71 16.03
CA PHE A 241 16.19 8.91 17.26
C PHE A 241 14.84 8.80 17.98
N GLY A 242 14.07 9.89 18.02
CA GLY A 242 12.73 9.91 18.63
C GLY A 242 11.71 9.03 17.89
N TYR A 243 11.72 9.07 16.55
CA TYR A 243 10.76 8.34 15.71
C TYR A 243 11.21 6.93 15.32
N GLY A 244 12.50 6.62 15.47
CA GLY A 244 13.09 5.31 15.21
C GLY A 244 13.02 4.41 16.46
N PRO A 245 14.12 4.25 17.22
CA PRO A 245 14.21 3.27 18.30
C PRO A 245 13.24 3.46 19.46
N ILE A 246 12.78 4.69 19.74
CA ILE A 246 11.88 4.96 20.87
C ILE A 246 10.42 4.62 20.54
N ARG A 247 10.02 4.76 19.28
CA ARG A 247 8.64 4.56 18.84
C ARG A 247 8.10 3.14 19.07
N PRO A 248 8.86 2.05 18.83
CA PRO A 248 8.44 0.69 19.20
C PRO A 248 8.15 0.54 20.70
N TRP A 249 8.98 1.13 21.57
CA TRP A 249 8.78 1.07 23.02
C TRP A 249 7.52 1.83 23.46
N LEU A 250 7.25 2.99 22.86
CA LEU A 250 6.00 3.73 23.08
C LEU A 250 4.78 2.92 22.61
N SER A 251 4.89 2.21 21.48
CA SER A 251 3.85 1.31 20.99
C SER A 251 3.62 0.14 21.96
N ILE A 252 4.68 -0.52 22.41
CA ILE A 252 4.57 -1.62 23.39
C ILE A 252 3.93 -1.14 24.69
N ALA A 253 4.37 0.00 25.23
CA ALA A 253 3.78 0.58 26.43
C ALA A 253 2.29 0.91 26.25
N HIS A 254 1.90 1.39 25.07
CA HIS A 254 0.49 1.66 24.74
C HIS A 254 -0.39 0.40 24.73
N TRP A 255 0.14 -0.74 24.29
CA TRP A 255 -0.61 -2.00 24.22
C TRP A 255 -0.57 -2.84 25.50
N TYR A 256 0.29 -2.48 26.47
CA TYR A 256 0.42 -3.17 27.75
C TYR A 256 -0.40 -2.53 28.89
N ILE A 257 -1.00 -1.35 28.63
CA ILE A 257 -1.87 -0.61 29.54
C ILE A 257 -3.32 -0.78 29.09
#